data_AF-A0A7W8E6E4-F1
#
_entry.id   AF-A0A7W8E6E4-F1
#
_cell.length_a   1.000
_cell.length_b   1.000
_cell.length_c   1.000
_cell.angle_alpha   90.00
_cell.angle_beta   90.00
_cell.angle_gamma   90.00
#
_symmetry.space_group_name_H-M   'P 1'
#
loop_
_entity.id
_entity.type
_entity.pdbx_description
1 polymer ?
#
loop_
_entity_poly.entity_id
_entity_poly.type
_entity_poly.pdbx_seq_one_letter_code
_entity_poly.pdbx_strand_id
1 'polypeptide(L)'
;MIPITTNRVLVNVSASDWAAHFIGPCGQVRIGPWLLHHSAEEVETLLAWGKVSPEALEEHRTNIRRGGTSSVVWQLSNRQVAQLIERGEGWPWNGYELRKMKKAGDYPPRRLAYRSSLTGGIMSGFGR
;
A
#
# COMPACT_ATOMS: atom_id res chain seq x y z
N MET A 1 18.58 14.42 10.06
CA MET A 1 18.00 14.17 8.72
C MET A 1 18.80 13.01 8.14
N ILE A 2 18.24 11.79 8.11
CA ILE A 2 18.97 10.62 7.59
C ILE A 2 19.02 10.76 6.06
N PRO A 3 20.20 10.77 5.42
CA PRO A 3 20.27 10.83 3.97
C PRO A 3 19.62 9.57 3.39
N ILE A 4 18.51 9.75 2.69
CA ILE A 4 17.81 8.67 1.99
C ILE A 4 18.62 8.39 0.71
N THR A 5 19.70 7.61 0.84
CA THR A 5 20.54 7.22 -0.30
C THR A 5 19.96 6.07 -1.11
N THR A 6 18.91 5.43 -0.61
CA THR A 6 18.20 4.34 -1.29
C THR A 6 16.76 4.74 -1.55
N ASN A 7 16.35 4.62 -2.81
CA ASN A 7 14.99 4.87 -3.31
C ASN A 7 14.08 3.63 -3.20
N ARG A 8 14.49 2.71 -2.33
CA ARG A 8 13.97 1.35 -2.24
C ARG A 8 12.95 1.29 -1.12
N VAL A 9 11.69 1.07 -1.46
CA VAL A 9 10.61 0.88 -0.49
C VAL A 9 10.20 -0.58 -0.51
N LEU A 10 10.17 -1.24 0.63
CA LEU A 10 9.68 -2.62 0.72
C LEU A 10 8.19 -2.58 1.04
N VAL A 11 7.38 -3.23 0.22
CA VAL A 11 5.94 -3.38 0.39
C VAL A 11 5.66 -4.78 0.87
N ASN A 12 5.26 -4.90 2.12
CA ASN A 12 4.87 -6.18 2.68
C ASN A 12 3.37 -6.31 2.57
N VAL A 13 2.93 -7.51 2.19
CA VAL A 13 1.54 -7.88 2.02
C VAL A 13 1.22 -9.04 2.94
N SER A 14 0.07 -8.97 3.60
CA SER A 14 -0.52 -10.03 4.39
C SER A 14 -1.86 -10.46 3.79
N ALA A 15 -2.05 -11.75 3.50
CA ALA A 15 -3.26 -12.29 2.88
C ALA A 15 -4.43 -12.44 3.85
N SER A 16 -4.16 -12.48 5.17
CA SER A 16 -5.21 -12.67 6.19
C SER A 16 -6.19 -11.48 6.26
N ASP A 17 -5.75 -10.29 5.86
CA ASP A 17 -6.54 -9.07 5.79
C ASP A 17 -6.26 -8.22 4.54
N TRP A 18 -5.59 -8.82 3.54
CA TRP A 18 -5.09 -8.16 2.33
C TRP A 18 -4.46 -6.80 2.65
N ALA A 19 -3.61 -6.79 3.66
CA ALA A 19 -3.03 -5.57 4.17
C ALA A 19 -1.66 -5.32 3.56
N ALA A 20 -1.41 -4.10 3.10
CA ALA A 20 -0.14 -3.66 2.55
C ALA A 20 0.50 -2.59 3.45
N HIS A 21 1.76 -2.80 3.84
CA HIS A 21 2.54 -1.81 4.59
C HIS A 21 3.85 -1.51 3.91
N PHE A 22 4.24 -0.23 3.92
CA PHE A 22 5.46 0.22 3.26
C PHE A 22 6.56 0.45 4.30
N ILE A 23 7.73 -0.09 4.01
CA ILE A 23 8.92 0.01 4.84
C ILE A 23 9.94 0.82 4.05
N GLY A 24 10.42 1.87 4.70
CA GLY A 24 11.32 2.83 4.12
C GLY A 24 12.70 2.24 3.87
N PRO A 25 13.58 3.02 3.24
CA PRO A 25 14.78 2.49 2.62
C PRO A 25 15.87 2.02 3.58
N CYS A 26 15.77 2.41 4.85
CA CYS A 26 16.59 1.85 5.93
C CYS A 26 16.14 0.45 6.37
N GLY A 27 15.05 -0.09 5.83
CA GLY A 27 14.48 -1.40 6.18
C GLY A 27 13.84 -1.47 7.56
N GLN A 28 13.84 -0.37 8.32
CA GLN A 28 13.43 -0.34 9.73
C GLN A 28 12.24 0.57 10.00
N VAL A 29 12.07 1.62 9.20
CA VAL A 29 11.04 2.64 9.42
C VAL A 29 9.83 2.32 8.56
N ARG A 30 8.65 2.18 9.15
CA ARG A 30 7.41 2.16 8.37
C ARG A 30 7.18 3.55 7.79
N ILE A 31 6.92 3.61 6.49
CA ILE A 31 6.62 4.84 5.78
C ILE A 31 5.25 4.71 5.14
N GLY A 32 4.52 5.80 5.00
CA GLY A 32 3.23 5.78 4.32
C GLY A 32 2.09 5.06 5.03
N PRO A 33 0.91 5.08 4.40
CA PRO A 33 -0.31 4.54 4.98
C PRO A 33 -0.25 3.02 5.01
N TRP A 34 -0.87 2.39 6.00
CA TRP A 34 -1.08 0.95 5.96
C TRP A 34 -2.43 0.68 5.30
N LEU A 35 -2.44 0.06 4.12
CA LEU A 35 -3.66 -0.11 3.34
C LEU A 35 -4.30 -1.47 3.65
N LEU A 36 -5.59 -1.50 3.93
CA LEU A 36 -6.43 -2.70 3.92
C LEU A 36 -7.19 -2.79 2.60
N HIS A 37 -6.98 -3.88 1.88
CA HIS A 37 -7.70 -4.19 0.65
C HIS A 37 -8.83 -5.19 0.91
N HIS A 38 -9.68 -5.40 -0.10
CA HIS A 38 -10.76 -6.38 -0.05
C HIS A 38 -10.40 -7.71 -0.71
N SER A 39 -9.40 -7.71 -1.59
CA SER A 39 -9.02 -8.88 -2.37
C SER A 39 -7.54 -8.86 -2.75
N ALA A 40 -7.04 -10.00 -3.21
CA ALA A 40 -5.72 -10.11 -3.83
C ALA A 40 -5.57 -9.19 -5.05
N GLU A 41 -6.63 -9.02 -5.85
CA GLU A 41 -6.62 -8.22 -7.09
C GLU A 41 -6.36 -6.73 -6.83
N GLU A 42 -6.93 -6.18 -5.75
CA GLU A 42 -6.66 -4.80 -5.34
C GLU A 42 -5.20 -4.62 -4.91
N VAL A 43 -4.63 -5.62 -4.25
CA VAL A 43 -3.20 -5.62 -3.89
C VAL A 43 -2.32 -5.73 -5.14
N GLU A 44 -2.66 -6.59 -6.09
CA GLU A 44 -1.93 -6.69 -7.35
C GLU A 44 -1.97 -5.37 -8.14
N THR A 45 -3.12 -4.68 -8.13
CA THR A 45 -3.26 -3.34 -8.73
C THR A 45 -2.34 -2.32 -8.06
N LEU A 46 -2.25 -2.35 -6.72
CA LEU A 46 -1.29 -1.53 -5.96
C LEU A 46 0.15 -1.86 -6.36
N LEU A 47 0.52 -3.14 -6.41
CA LEU A 47 1.87 -3.58 -6.78
C LEU A 47 2.23 -3.21 -8.22
N ALA A 48 1.29 -3.30 -9.16
CA ALA A 48 1.46 -2.86 -10.54
C ALA A 48 1.73 -1.35 -10.64
N TRP A 49 1.05 -0.52 -9.83
CA TRP A 49 1.34 0.91 -9.74
C TRP A 49 2.78 1.19 -9.30
N GLY A 50 3.33 0.35 -8.42
CA GLY A 50 4.73 0.37 -7.99
C GLY A 50 5.74 -0.07 -9.05
N LYS A 51 5.29 -0.39 -10.28
CA LYS A 51 6.11 -0.89 -11.40
C LYS A 51 6.92 -2.14 -11.03
N VAL A 52 6.32 -3.02 -10.25
CA VAL A 52 6.89 -4.33 -9.92
C VAL A 52 7.00 -5.15 -11.20
N SER A 53 8.13 -5.84 -11.40
CA SER A 53 8.34 -6.66 -12.59
C SER A 53 7.41 -7.88 -12.59
N PRO A 54 7.10 -8.47 -13.76
CA PRO A 54 6.29 -9.70 -13.84
C PRO A 54 6.84 -10.84 -13.00
N GLU A 55 8.17 -11.00 -12.94
CA GLU A 55 8.85 -12.04 -12.17
C GLU A 55 8.65 -11.83 -10.66
N ALA A 56 8.81 -10.59 -10.19
CA ALA A 56 8.58 -10.24 -8.79
C ALA A 56 7.09 -10.35 -8.39
N LEU A 57 6.18 -10.12 -9.34
CA LEU A 57 4.75 -10.34 -9.11
C LEU A 57 4.42 -11.84 -9.00
N GLU A 58 5.05 -12.69 -9.79
CA GLU A 58 4.85 -14.14 -9.69
C GLU A 58 5.47 -14.73 -8.42
N GLU A 59 6.64 -14.24 -8.02
CA GLU A 59 7.24 -14.56 -6.72
C GLU A 59 6.30 -14.12 -5.59
N HIS A 60 5.72 -12.92 -5.70
CA HIS A 60 4.74 -12.43 -4.75
C HIS A 60 3.55 -13.39 -4.60
N ARG A 61 2.93 -13.80 -5.71
CA ARG A 61 1.81 -14.75 -5.73
C ARG A 61 2.18 -16.10 -5.12
N THR A 62 3.40 -16.57 -5.39
CA THR A 62 3.91 -17.82 -4.83
C THR A 62 4.07 -17.73 -3.31
N ASN A 63 4.65 -16.64 -2.82
CA ASN A 63 4.83 -16.40 -1.39
C ASN A 63 3.50 -16.25 -0.64
N ILE A 64 2.55 -15.51 -1.21
CA ILE A 64 1.19 -15.41 -0.68
C ILE A 64 0.52 -16.80 -0.58
N ARG A 65 0.64 -17.63 -1.63
CA ARG A 65 0.07 -19.00 -1.62
C ARG A 65 0.72 -19.92 -0.59
N ARG A 66 2.03 -19.80 -0.36
CA ARG A 66 2.80 -20.69 0.53
C ARG A 66 2.73 -20.29 2.00
N GLY A 67 2.78 -19.00 2.29
CA GLY A 67 2.98 -18.47 3.65
C GLY A 67 2.02 -17.37 4.05
N GLY A 68 1.05 -17.02 3.21
CA GLY A 68 0.07 -15.96 3.48
C GLY A 68 0.67 -14.56 3.61
N THR A 69 1.96 -14.40 3.33
CA THR A 69 2.68 -13.12 3.40
C THR A 69 3.69 -13.02 2.27
N SER A 70 3.98 -11.81 1.84
CA SER A 70 4.95 -11.54 0.78
C SER A 70 5.58 -10.17 0.96
N SER A 71 6.78 -9.97 0.45
CA SER A 71 7.47 -8.68 0.47
C SER A 71 7.99 -8.37 -0.91
N VAL A 72 7.66 -7.19 -1.42
CA VAL A 72 7.95 -6.77 -2.80
C VAL A 72 8.66 -5.43 -2.77
N VAL A 73 9.63 -5.24 -3.64
CA VAL A 73 10.44 -4.02 -3.67
C VAL A 73 9.86 -3.04 -4.67
N TRP A 74 9.62 -1.81 -4.23
CA TRP A 74 9.35 -0.66 -5.07
C TRP A 74 10.59 0.19 -5.21
N GLN A 75 10.87 0.60 -6.45
CA GLN A 75 11.89 1.58 -6.77
C GLN A 75 11.19 2.91 -7.06
N LEU A 76 11.17 3.80 -6.06
CA LEU A 76 10.47 5.07 -6.12
C LEU A 76 11.46 6.23 -6.21
N SER A 77 11.14 7.31 -6.91
CA SER A 77 11.93 8.54 -6.81
C SER A 77 11.84 9.14 -5.39
N ASN A 78 12.84 9.94 -5.00
CA ASN A 78 12.82 10.71 -3.73
C ASN A 78 11.50 11.47 -3.51
N ARG A 79 10.94 12.05 -4.58
CA ARG A 79 9.66 12.76 -4.54
C ARG A 79 8.50 11.82 -4.20
N GLN A 80 8.46 10.64 -4.80
CA GLN A 80 7.43 9.64 -4.51
C GLN A 80 7.57 9.06 -3.10
N VAL A 81 8.80 8.86 -2.61
CA VAL A 81 9.04 8.47 -1.21
C VAL A 81 8.53 9.55 -0.26
N ALA A 82 8.83 10.82 -0.51
CA ALA A 82 8.33 11.93 0.30
C ALA A 82 6.78 12.01 0.29
N GLN A 83 6.16 11.87 -0.88
CA GLN A 83 4.70 11.82 -0.99
C GLN A 83 4.09 10.63 -0.26
N LEU A 84 4.75 9.47 -0.28
CA LEU A 84 4.32 8.30 0.47
C LEU A 84 4.39 8.58 1.97
N ILE A 85 5.50 9.15 2.46
CA ILE A 85 5.66 9.55 3.86
C ILE A 85 4.56 10.52 4.29
N GLU A 86 4.34 11.62 3.54
CA GLU A 86 3.30 12.62 3.83
C GLU A 86 1.90 11.98 3.89
N ARG A 87 1.60 11.03 2.99
CA ARG A 87 0.32 10.32 2.98
C ARG A 87 0.14 9.39 4.19
N GLY A 88 1.23 8.92 4.79
CA GLY A 88 1.21 8.13 6.02
C GLY A 88 1.11 8.96 7.29
N GLU A 89 1.26 10.28 7.23
CA GLU A 89 1.12 11.12 8.42
C GLU A 89 -0.31 11.05 8.98
N GLY A 90 -0.41 10.69 10.26
CA GLY A 90 -1.69 10.50 10.95
C GLY A 90 -2.37 9.16 10.65
N TRP A 91 -1.71 8.23 9.95
CA TRP A 91 -2.21 6.87 9.80
C TRP A 91 -1.93 5.99 11.02
N PRO A 92 -2.87 5.12 11.41
CA PRO A 92 -2.58 4.04 12.34
C PRO A 92 -1.50 3.13 11.77
N TRP A 93 -0.44 2.91 12.56
CA TRP A 93 0.71 2.08 12.18
C TRP A 93 0.54 0.61 12.57
N ASN A 94 -0.67 0.18 12.93
CA ASN A 94 -0.99 -1.21 13.21
C ASN A 94 -2.31 -1.65 12.56
N GLY A 95 -2.33 -2.89 12.05
CA GLY A 95 -3.52 -3.46 11.40
C GLY A 95 -4.72 -3.65 12.33
N TYR A 96 -4.52 -3.66 13.66
CA TYR A 96 -5.62 -3.78 14.61
C TYR A 96 -6.51 -2.53 14.63
N GLU A 97 -5.92 -1.35 14.72
CA GLU A 97 -6.62 -0.06 14.65
C GLU A 97 -7.30 0.13 13.30
N LEU A 98 -6.65 -0.29 12.20
CA LEU A 98 -7.25 -0.22 10.88
C LEU A 98 -8.48 -1.13 10.72
N ARG A 99 -8.42 -2.34 11.26
CA ARG A 99 -9.59 -3.22 11.29
C ARG A 99 -10.73 -2.63 12.12
N LYS A 100 -10.43 -1.93 13.22
CA LYS A 100 -11.45 -1.18 13.98
C LYS A 100 -12.08 -0.07 13.14
N MET A 101 -11.27 0.75 12.48
CA MET A 101 -11.76 1.82 11.59
C MET A 101 -12.62 1.25 10.44
N LYS A 102 -12.18 0.16 9.80
CA LYS A 102 -12.94 -0.51 8.74
C LYS A 102 -14.28 -1.05 9.23
N LYS A 103 -14.32 -1.66 10.42
CA LYS A 103 -15.57 -2.12 11.04
C LYS A 103 -16.51 -0.96 11.42
N ALA A 104 -15.95 0.19 11.80
CA ALA A 104 -16.72 1.40 12.12
C ALA A 104 -17.21 2.17 10.88
N GLY A 105 -16.77 1.80 9.67
CA GLY A 105 -17.06 2.54 8.43
C GLY A 105 -16.20 3.80 8.24
N ASP A 106 -15.16 3.99 9.05
CA ASP A 106 -14.26 5.14 9.03
C ASP A 106 -13.02 4.93 8.13
N TYR A 107 -12.98 3.80 7.42
CA TYR A 107 -11.91 3.44 6.49
C TYR A 107 -12.43 3.37 5.03
N PRO A 108 -11.71 3.94 4.05
CA PRO A 108 -10.51 4.75 4.22
C PRO A 108 -10.84 6.12 4.84
N PRO A 109 -9.89 6.76 5.54
CA PRO A 109 -10.13 8.09 6.11
C PRO A 109 -10.56 9.11 5.05
N ARG A 110 -11.52 10.00 5.38
CA ARG A 110 -12.05 11.01 4.45
C ARG A 110 -10.99 11.85 3.73
N ARG A 111 -9.84 12.12 4.38
CA ARG A 111 -8.68 12.84 3.82
C ARG A 111 -8.11 12.17 2.57
N LEU A 112 -8.26 10.85 2.42
CA LEU A 112 -7.84 10.10 1.24
C LEU A 112 -8.94 9.94 0.21
N ALA A 113 -10.20 9.78 0.62
CA ALA A 113 -11.33 9.79 -0.31
C ALA A 113 -11.35 11.07 -1.17
N TYR A 114 -10.91 12.21 -0.62
CA TYR A 114 -10.81 13.48 -1.32
C TYR A 114 -9.52 13.69 -2.14
N ARG A 115 -8.43 12.96 -1.84
CA ARG A 115 -7.16 13.02 -2.60
C ARG A 115 -7.01 11.86 -3.59
N SER A 116 -7.99 10.95 -3.65
CA SER A 116 -8.09 9.86 -4.64
C SER A 116 -8.47 10.34 -6.04
N SER A 117 -8.66 11.64 -6.30
CA SER A 117 -8.89 12.17 -7.66
C SER A 117 -7.68 12.08 -8.60
N LEU A 118 -6.70 11.22 -8.30
CA LEU A 118 -5.78 10.66 -9.29
C LEU A 118 -6.43 9.50 -10.10
N THR A 119 -7.67 9.12 -9.78
CA THR A 119 -8.61 8.46 -10.71
C THR A 119 -9.55 9.49 -11.34
N GLY A 120 -9.07 10.19 -12.37
CA GLY A 120 -10.00 10.74 -13.36
C GLY A 120 -10.60 9.57 -14.15
N GLY A 121 -11.83 9.15 -13.81
CA GLY A 121 -12.55 8.01 -14.38
C GLY A 121 -12.00 6.69 -13.79
N ILE A 122 -12.74 5.87 -13.06
CA ILE A 122 -13.99 5.21 -13.43
C ILE A 122 -14.76 5.02 -12.12
N MET A 123 -15.84 5.76 -11.91
CA MET A 123 -16.98 5.44 -11.02
C MET A 123 -18.03 6.55 -11.18
N SER A 124 -18.39 6.82 -12.43
CA SER A 124 -19.53 7.64 -12.80
C SER A 124 -20.32 6.84 -13.82
N GLY A 125 -21.37 6.16 -13.36
CA GLY A 125 -22.28 5.41 -14.24
C GLY A 125 -22.73 4.07 -13.69
N PHE A 126 -23.46 4.07 -12.57
CA PHE A 126 -24.56 3.12 -12.40
C PHE A 126 -25.85 3.94 -12.45
N GLY A 127 -26.58 3.81 -13.56
CA GLY A 127 -27.80 4.55 -13.81
C GLY A 127 -28.22 4.54 -15.29
N ARG A 128 -28.64 3.37 -15.76
CA ARG A 128 -29.92 3.16 -16.47
C ARG A 128 -30.29 1.69 -16.40
#